data_AF-A0A4W5RKK6-F1
#
_entry.id   AF-A0A4W5RKK6-F1
#
_cell.length_a   1.000
_cell.length_b   1.000
_cell.length_c   1.000
_cell.angle_alpha   90.00
_cell.angle_beta   90.00
_cell.angle_gamma   90.00
#
_symmetry.space_group_name_H-M   'P 1'
#
loop_
_entity.id
_entity.type
_entity.pdbx_description
1 polymer ?
#
loop_
_entity_poly.entity_id
_entity_poly.type
_entity_poly.pdbx_seq_one_letter_code
_entity_poly.pdbx_strand_id
1 'polypeptide(L)'
;MVLREEFPSACENMSRDIDILRTATKELLGCEELHAILHLVLQAGNILNAGGYVGNAVGFKLSSLLSLADTKANKPGMNLLHFVALVRRGEEMCLSICLSACLPVCL
;
A
#
# COMPACT_ATOMS: atom_id res chain seq x y z
N MET A 1 -2.59 -9.33 47.50
CA MET A 1 -2.62 -10.31 46.39
C MET A 1 -2.29 -9.56 45.11
N VAL A 2 -1.20 -9.95 44.45
CA VAL A 2 -0.61 -9.25 43.28
C VAL A 2 -1.64 -8.95 42.18
N LEU A 3 -2.57 -9.88 41.91
CA LEU A 3 -3.59 -9.70 40.88
C LEU A 3 -4.48 -8.46 41.10
N ARG A 4 -4.81 -8.12 42.36
CA ARG A 4 -5.67 -6.96 42.67
C ARG A 4 -4.94 -5.62 42.47
N GLU A 5 -3.62 -5.62 42.58
CA GLU A 5 -2.78 -4.43 42.44
C GLU A 5 -2.40 -4.20 40.97
N GLU A 6 -2.17 -5.27 40.20
CA GLU A 6 -1.80 -5.19 38.77
C GLU A 6 -2.99 -5.05 37.82
N PHE A 7 -4.18 -5.53 38.22
CA PHE A 7 -5.37 -5.54 37.35
C PHE A 7 -5.80 -4.15 36.85
N PRO A 8 -5.83 -3.09 37.70
CA PRO A 8 -6.17 -1.75 37.22
C PRO A 8 -5.20 -1.24 36.14
N SER A 9 -3.88 -1.41 36.36
CA SER A 9 -2.84 -1.03 35.41
C SER A 9 -2.96 -1.82 34.09
N ALA A 10 -3.24 -3.11 34.16
CA ALA A 10 -3.47 -3.94 32.97
C ALA A 10 -4.70 -3.46 32.16
N CYS A 11 -5.79 -3.10 32.83
CA CYS A 11 -6.97 -2.55 32.17
C CYS A 11 -6.71 -1.18 31.52
N GLU A 12 -5.96 -0.30 32.19
CA GLU A 12 -5.57 1.00 31.65
C GLU A 12 -4.70 0.87 30.40
N ASN A 13 -3.71 -0.04 30.44
CA ASN A 13 -2.86 -0.34 29.29
C ASN A 13 -3.67 -0.86 28.11
N MET A 14 -4.59 -1.80 28.38
CA MET A 14 -5.45 -2.37 27.33
C MET A 14 -6.38 -1.31 26.72
N SER A 15 -6.95 -0.42 27.54
CA SER A 15 -7.77 0.69 27.04
C SER A 15 -6.95 1.61 26.15
N ARG A 16 -5.73 1.96 26.56
CA ARG A 16 -4.82 2.79 25.77
C ARG A 16 -4.50 2.16 24.42
N ASP A 17 -4.18 0.86 24.39
CA ASP A 17 -3.86 0.15 23.15
C ASP A 17 -5.06 0.13 22.20
N ILE A 18 -6.27 -0.09 22.72
CA ILE A 18 -7.51 -0.03 21.94
C ILE A 18 -7.74 1.38 21.37
N ASP A 19 -7.50 2.43 22.16
CA ASP A 19 -7.68 3.81 21.71
C ASP A 19 -6.66 4.19 20.62
N ILE A 20 -5.42 3.71 20.72
CA ILE A 20 -4.40 3.87 19.69
C ILE A 20 -4.86 3.20 18.38
N LEU A 21 -5.27 1.93 18.45
CA LEU A 21 -5.77 1.21 17.27
C LEU A 21 -6.98 1.89 16.63
N ARG A 22 -7.91 2.38 17.46
CA ARG A 22 -9.10 3.09 17.00
C ARG A 22 -8.74 4.38 16.27
N THR A 23 -7.79 5.13 16.83
CA THR A 23 -7.36 6.41 16.25
C THR A 23 -6.62 6.17 14.95
N ALA A 24 -5.63 5.27 14.93
CA ALA A 24 -4.88 4.91 13.74
C ALA A 24 -5.81 4.40 12.61
N THR A 25 -6.80 3.58 12.92
CA THR A 25 -7.76 3.09 11.92
C THR A 25 -8.60 4.22 11.33
N LYS A 26 -9.05 5.18 12.16
CA LYS A 26 -9.78 6.35 11.67
C LYS A 26 -8.93 7.23 10.77
N GLU A 27 -7.68 7.46 11.13
CA GLU A 27 -6.73 8.23 10.33
C GLU A 27 -6.47 7.55 8.98
N LEU A 28 -6.25 6.23 8.97
CA LEU A 28 -6.07 5.45 7.75
C LEU A 28 -7.30 5.51 6.83
N LEU A 29 -8.51 5.36 7.38
CA LEU A 29 -9.76 5.42 6.62
C LEU A 29 -10.12 6.86 6.17
N GLY A 30 -9.61 7.87 6.85
CA GLY A 30 -9.84 9.29 6.53
C GLY A 30 -8.78 9.91 5.63
N CYS A 31 -7.67 9.22 5.36
CA CYS A 31 -6.56 9.76 4.58
C CYS A 31 -6.84 9.64 3.07
N GLU A 32 -7.30 10.75 2.48
CA GLU A 32 -7.58 10.84 1.05
C GLU A 32 -6.31 10.63 0.20
N GLU A 33 -5.14 11.08 0.67
CA GLU A 33 -3.89 10.91 -0.06
C GLU A 33 -3.50 9.44 -0.17
N LEU A 34 -3.68 8.66 0.91
CA LEU A 34 -3.45 7.22 0.91
C LEU A 34 -4.37 6.54 -0.11
N HIS A 35 -5.67 6.86 -0.08
CA HIS A 35 -6.63 6.31 -1.04
C HIS A 35 -6.26 6.66 -2.49
N ALA A 36 -5.82 7.90 -2.76
CA ALA A 36 -5.37 8.30 -4.08
C ALA A 36 -4.14 7.48 -4.54
N ILE A 37 -3.20 7.17 -3.65
CA ILE A 37 -2.04 6.32 -3.94
C ILE A 37 -2.48 4.89 -4.26
N LEU A 38 -3.38 4.31 -3.44
CA LEU A 38 -3.91 2.96 -3.67
C LEU A 38 -4.65 2.87 -5.02
N HIS A 39 -5.39 3.91 -5.41
CA HIS A 39 -6.04 3.98 -6.71
C HIS A 39 -5.04 4.02 -7.88
N LEU A 40 -3.93 4.77 -7.77
CA LEU A 40 -2.89 4.71 -8.82
C LEU A 40 -2.24 3.35 -8.91
N VAL A 41 -1.98 2.72 -7.77
CA VAL A 41 -1.42 1.37 -7.72
C VAL A 41 -2.37 0.40 -8.44
N LEU A 42 -3.67 0.48 -8.19
CA LEU A 42 -4.67 -0.34 -8.87
C LEU A 42 -4.68 -0.09 -10.38
N GLN A 43 -4.70 1.18 -10.80
CA GLN A 43 -4.68 1.55 -12.22
C GLN A 43 -3.41 1.06 -12.91
N ALA A 44 -2.24 1.28 -12.31
CA ALA A 44 -0.97 0.80 -12.83
C ALA A 44 -0.95 -0.72 -12.92
N GLY A 45 -1.41 -1.42 -11.88
CA GLY A 45 -1.52 -2.89 -11.87
C GLY A 45 -2.46 -3.41 -12.97
N ASN A 46 -3.61 -2.78 -13.18
CA ASN A 46 -4.55 -3.17 -14.23
C ASN A 46 -3.97 -2.95 -15.63
N ILE A 47 -3.28 -1.83 -15.86
CA ILE A 47 -2.60 -1.56 -17.13
C ILE A 47 -1.49 -2.59 -17.39
N LEU A 48 -0.66 -2.88 -16.39
CA LEU A 48 0.43 -3.84 -16.51
C LEU A 48 -0.07 -5.27 -16.74
N ASN A 49 -1.22 -5.63 -16.16
CA ASN A 49 -1.82 -6.96 -16.27
C ASN A 49 -2.93 -7.04 -17.34
N ALA A 50 -3.06 -6.02 -18.20
CA ALA A 50 -4.08 -5.97 -19.22
C ALA A 50 -4.00 -7.21 -20.15
N GLY A 51 -5.13 -7.89 -20.37
CA GLY A 51 -5.19 -9.12 -21.16
C GLY A 51 -4.89 -10.41 -20.37
N GLY A 52 -4.44 -10.31 -19.12
CA GLY A 52 -4.37 -11.43 -18.17
C GLY A 52 -5.61 -11.55 -17.28
N TYR A 53 -5.68 -12.62 -16.48
CA TYR A 53 -6.80 -12.87 -15.56
C TYR A 53 -7.00 -11.77 -14.50
N VAL A 54 -5.95 -11.00 -14.19
CA VAL A 54 -5.93 -9.99 -13.11
C VAL A 54 -5.97 -8.54 -13.62
N GLY A 55 -6.08 -8.33 -14.95
CA GLY A 55 -6.01 -7.01 -15.58
C GLY A 55 -7.21 -6.07 -15.36
N ASN A 56 -8.28 -6.55 -14.73
CA ASN A 56 -9.50 -5.78 -14.44
C ASN A 56 -9.87 -5.88 -12.95
N ALA A 57 -8.88 -5.81 -12.07
CA ALA A 57 -9.12 -5.85 -10.64
C ALA A 57 -9.90 -4.60 -10.20
N VAL A 58 -10.87 -4.81 -9.31
CA VAL A 58 -11.58 -3.72 -8.60
C VAL A 58 -10.87 -3.31 -7.31
N GLY A 59 -9.85 -4.08 -6.90
CA GLY A 59 -9.06 -3.86 -5.70
C GLY A 59 -7.97 -4.92 -5.53
N PHE A 60 -7.12 -4.73 -4.53
CA PHE A 60 -6.04 -5.65 -4.18
C PHE A 60 -5.90 -5.74 -2.65
N LYS A 61 -5.21 -6.77 -2.15
CA LYS A 61 -4.93 -6.90 -0.71
C LYS A 61 -3.83 -5.92 -0.30
N LEU A 62 -3.96 -5.24 0.84
CA LEU A 62 -2.90 -4.33 1.34
C LEU A 62 -1.54 -5.02 1.48
N SER A 63 -1.50 -6.32 1.79
CA SER A 63 -0.27 -7.12 1.83
C SER A 63 0.46 -7.15 0.49
N SER A 64 -0.23 -6.96 -0.64
CA SER A 64 0.35 -6.89 -1.98
C SER A 64 1.19 -5.62 -2.19
N LEU A 65 1.01 -4.57 -1.39
CA LEU A 65 1.86 -3.37 -1.46
C LEU A 65 3.32 -3.67 -1.12
N LEU A 66 3.55 -4.62 -0.22
CA LEU A 66 4.90 -5.06 0.14
C LEU A 66 5.59 -5.71 -1.07
N SER A 67 4.89 -6.58 -1.80
CA SER A 67 5.41 -7.16 -3.04
C SER A 67 5.58 -6.14 -4.18
N LEU A 68 4.81 -5.05 -4.17
CA LEU A 68 5.01 -3.95 -5.12
C LEU A 68 6.32 -3.19 -4.89
N ALA A 69 6.78 -3.07 -3.65
CA ALA A 69 8.08 -2.50 -3.33
C ALA A 69 9.23 -3.32 -3.94
N ASP A 70 9.02 -4.62 -4.10
CA ASP A 70 9.98 -5.56 -4.69
C ASP A 70 9.90 -5.62 -6.23
N THR A 71 8.84 -5.04 -6.82
CA THR A 71 8.63 -5.02 -8.27
C THR A 71 9.53 -3.97 -8.91
N LYS A 72 10.68 -4.42 -9.44
CA LYS A 72 11.68 -3.57 -10.08
C LYS A 72 11.22 -3.10 -11.45
N ALA A 73 11.36 -1.81 -11.70
CA ALA A 73 11.21 -1.22 -13.02
C ALA A 73 12.41 -1.57 -13.91
N ASN A 74 12.29 -1.36 -15.22
CA ASN A 74 13.39 -1.55 -16.18
C ASN A 74 14.61 -0.64 -15.92
N LYS A 75 14.47 0.34 -15.02
CA LYS A 75 15.56 1.21 -14.57
C LYS A 75 16.14 0.66 -13.26
N PRO A 76 17.46 0.39 -13.20
CA PRO A 76 18.10 -0.06 -11.96
C PRO A 76 17.89 0.98 -10.85
N GLY A 77 17.44 0.52 -9.68
CA GLY A 77 17.17 1.36 -8.52
C GLY A 77 15.77 1.98 -8.45
N MET A 78 14.86 1.66 -9.39
CA MET A 78 13.46 2.13 -9.37
C MET A 78 12.50 0.95 -9.16
N ASN A 79 11.47 1.16 -8.33
CA ASN A 79 10.34 0.24 -8.14
C ASN A 79 9.01 0.95 -8.43
N LEU A 80 7.91 0.19 -8.43
CA LEU A 80 6.58 0.75 -8.74
C LEU A 80 6.13 1.83 -7.73
N LEU A 81 6.57 1.76 -6.48
CA LEU A 81 6.31 2.80 -5.47
C LEU A 81 7.04 4.12 -5.77
N HIS A 82 8.28 4.06 -6.25
CA HIS A 82 8.99 5.26 -6.72
C HIS A 82 8.26 5.89 -7.90
N PHE A 83 7.75 5.08 -8.83
CA PHE A 83 6.94 5.58 -9.94
C PHE A 83 5.67 6.29 -9.45
N VAL A 84 4.91 5.67 -8.54
CA VAL A 84 3.70 6.27 -7.97
C VAL A 84 4.02 7.58 -7.24
N ALA A 85 5.14 7.66 -6.52
CA ALA A 85 5.59 8.89 -5.88
C ALA A 85 5.98 9.99 -6.88
N LEU A 86 6.59 9.64 -8.01
CA LEU A 86 6.97 10.58 -9.07
C LEU A 86 5.76 11.11 -9.84
N VAL A 87 4.79 10.25 -10.17
CA VAL A 87 3.52 10.65 -10.79
C VAL A 87 2.75 11.60 -9.87
N ARG A 88 2.77 11.36 -8.55
CA ARG A 88 2.19 12.28 -7.57
C ARG A 88 2.88 13.65 -7.53
N ARG A 89 4.16 13.73 -7.88
CA ARG A 89 4.93 15.00 -7.95
C ARG A 89 4.75 15.75 -9.27
N GLY A 90 3.98 15.21 -10.21
CA GLY A 90 3.77 15.84 -11.52
C GLY A 90 4.95 15.71 -12.48
N GLU A 91 5.90 14.82 -12.18
CA GLU A 91 7.00 14.50 -13.10
C GLU A 91 6.53 13.43 -14.09
N GLU A 92 6.27 13.84 -15.34
CA GLU A 92 5.91 12.93 -16.43
C GLU A 92 7.10 12.03 -16.81
N MET A 93 7.24 10.91 -16.10
CA MET A 93 8.07 9.81 -16.58
C MET A 93 7.19 8.93 -17.46
N CYS A 94 7.50 8.86 -18.76
CA CYS A 94 6.75 8.05 -19.73
C CYS A 94 6.49 6.64 -19.20
N LEU A 95 5.21 6.26 -19.13
CA LEU A 95 4.72 4.91 -18.80
C LEU A 95 5.46 3.80 -19.58
N SER A 96 5.99 4.15 -20.75
CA SER A 96 6.79 3.27 -21.62
C SER A 96 8.06 2.70 -20.97
N ILE A 97 8.62 3.36 -19.94
CA ILE A 97 9.83 2.88 -19.25
C ILE A 97 9.51 1.71 -18.28
N CYS A 98 8.31 1.68 -17.70
CA CYS A 98 7.89 0.58 -16.81
C CYS A 98 7.27 -0.59 -17.58
N LEU A 99 6.61 -0.33 -18.73
CA LEU A 99 5.89 -1.36 -19.50
C LEU A 99 6.78 -2.42 -20.14
N SER A 100 8.03 -2.11 -20.51
CA SER A 100 8.84 -3.04 -21.32
C SER A 100 9.55 -4.14 -20.52
N ALA A 101 9.41 -4.22 -19.19
CA ALA A 101 10.17 -5.19 -18.37
C ALA A 101 9.39 -5.88 -17.22
N CYS A 102 8.11 -5.58 -17.00
CA CYS A 102 7.32 -6.23 -15.93
C CYS A 102 6.60 -7.51 -16.38
N LEU A 103 7.02 -8.13 -17.49
CA LEU A 103 6.28 -9.22 -18.14
C LEU A 103 6.34 -10.59 -17.43
N PRO A 104 6.93 -10.73 -16.22
CA PRO A 104 6.29 -11.64 -15.28
C PRO A 104 6.52 -11.20 -13.82
N VAL A 105 5.86 -10.15 -13.35
CA VAL A 105 5.79 -9.88 -11.91
C VAL A 105 4.33 -9.80 -11.46
N CYS A 106 3.85 -10.95 -10.98
CA CYS A 106 3.05 -11.10 -9.77
C CYS A 106 1.80 -10.22 -9.61
N LEU A 107 0.65 -10.75 -10.03
CA LEU A 107 -0.40 -11.21 -9.12
C LEU A 107 -1.25 -12.29 -9.78
#